data_AF-A0A657IWR4-F1
#
_entry.id   AF-A0A657IWR4-F1
#
_cell.length_a   1.000
_cell.length_b   1.000
_cell.length_c   1.000
_cell.angle_alpha   90.00
_cell.angle_beta   90.00
_cell.angle_gamma   90.00
#
_symmetry.space_group_name_H-M   'P 1'
#
loop_
_entity.id
_entity.type
_entity.pdbx_description
1 polymer ?
#
loop_
_entity_poly.entity_id
_entity_poly.type
_entity_poly.pdbx_seq_one_letter_code
_entity_poly.pdbx_strand_id
1 'polypeptide(L)'
;MSVPMDPAMMSGLFSQIQAMMSGMSRDGSVNWEAARDHARQLAAAESDPSLTGSRKAAVRDAMQLAGLWLDAQTQFSRPAVPEDAWVRVEWVDHCFDTFRQIAEPVAASVSEAMGQAMTQQIPQELQAILGQGASMLSGISGMMFAMQLGQAVGQLSREAVSSTDIGIPLAPERCALVPTNIAAFGEGLDLPEQEIMLFLALREAAHQRLFHATRGCVRTSWS
;
A
#
# COMPACT_ATOMS: atom_id res chain seq x y z
N MET A 1 -25.22 15.70 -36.89
CA MET A 1 -25.75 15.81 -35.52
C MET A 1 -24.64 16.34 -34.63
N SER A 2 -24.64 17.63 -34.29
CA SER A 2 -23.74 18.21 -33.30
C SER A 2 -24.26 17.83 -31.92
N VAL A 3 -23.51 17.03 -31.16
CA VAL A 3 -23.82 16.77 -29.76
C VAL A 3 -23.73 18.13 -29.03
N PRO A 4 -24.81 18.64 -28.42
CA PRO A 4 -24.72 19.87 -27.65
C PRO A 4 -23.87 19.58 -26.41
N MET A 5 -22.69 20.19 -26.33
CA MET A 5 -21.83 20.15 -25.14
C MET A 5 -22.55 20.89 -24.01
N ASP A 6 -23.08 20.12 -23.05
CA ASP A 6 -23.75 20.65 -21.86
C ASP A 6 -22.72 21.41 -21.00
N PRO A 7 -22.95 22.69 -20.66
CA PRO A 7 -22.05 23.49 -19.82
C PRO A 7 -21.76 22.86 -18.44
N ALA A 8 -22.65 22.01 -17.92
CA ALA A 8 -22.42 21.26 -16.68
C ALA A 8 -21.44 20.07 -16.87
N MET A 9 -21.39 19.47 -18.06
CA MET A 9 -20.36 18.47 -18.39
C MET A 9 -19.00 19.12 -18.62
N MET A 10 -18.98 20.32 -19.20
CA MET A 10 -17.75 21.12 -19.37
C MET A 10 -17.10 21.48 -18.02
N SER A 11 -17.88 21.83 -17.00
CA SER A 11 -17.35 22.17 -15.68
C SER A 11 -16.79 20.95 -14.94
N GLY A 12 -17.43 19.77 -15.06
CA GLY A 12 -16.91 18.50 -14.54
C GLY A 12 -15.64 18.04 -15.25
N LEU A 13 -15.56 18.22 -16.56
CA LEU A 13 -14.33 17.95 -17.32
C LEU A 13 -13.20 18.91 -16.90
N PHE A 14 -13.52 20.18 -16.64
CA PHE A 14 -12.55 21.18 -16.22
C PHE A 14 -11.98 20.89 -14.84
N SER A 15 -12.80 20.45 -13.88
CA SER A 15 -12.31 20.05 -12.56
C SER A 15 -11.45 18.79 -12.61
N GLN A 16 -11.77 17.83 -13.48
CA GLN A 16 -10.94 16.65 -13.73
C GLN A 16 -9.59 17.02 -14.35
N ILE A 17 -9.57 17.93 -15.34
CA ILE A 17 -8.34 18.44 -15.96
C ILE A 17 -7.51 19.25 -14.96
N GLN A 18 -8.15 20.07 -14.12
CA GLN A 18 -7.48 20.84 -13.10
C GLN A 18 -6.87 19.94 -12.02
N ALA A 19 -7.56 18.88 -11.59
CA ALA A 19 -7.03 17.86 -10.69
C ALA A 19 -5.84 17.11 -11.31
N MET A 20 -5.91 16.80 -12.61
CA MET A 20 -4.80 16.19 -13.36
C MET A 20 -3.60 17.14 -13.49
N MET A 21 -3.84 18.42 -13.77
CA MET A 21 -2.79 19.44 -13.83
C MET A 21 -2.17 19.74 -12.47
N SER A 22 -2.95 19.76 -11.38
CA SER A 22 -2.43 19.92 -10.03
C SER A 22 -1.66 18.69 -9.54
N GLY A 23 -2.03 17.50 -10.04
CA GLY A 23 -1.31 16.26 -9.76
C GLY A 23 -0.02 16.09 -10.58
N MET A 24 0.14 16.89 -11.64
CA MET A 24 1.35 16.95 -12.44
C MET A 24 2.35 17.87 -11.75
N SER A 25 3.23 17.29 -10.94
CA SER A 25 4.38 18.01 -10.39
C SER A 25 5.10 18.74 -11.53
N ARG A 26 5.50 20.00 -11.31
CA ARG A 26 6.22 20.81 -12.30
C ARG A 26 7.50 20.14 -12.84
N ASP A 27 8.01 19.13 -12.14
CA ASP A 27 9.23 18.36 -12.45
C ASP A 27 8.98 16.98 -13.09
N GLY A 28 7.72 16.60 -13.38
CA GLY A 28 7.40 15.28 -13.95
C GLY A 28 7.56 14.11 -12.95
N SER A 29 7.72 14.40 -11.66
CA SER A 29 7.78 13.39 -10.61
C SER A 29 6.42 12.75 -10.35
N VAL A 30 6.44 11.45 -10.04
CA VAL A 30 5.25 10.63 -9.77
C VAL A 30 4.51 11.15 -8.53
N ASN A 31 3.19 11.35 -8.65
CA ASN A 31 2.34 11.77 -7.52
C ASN A 31 1.90 10.57 -6.67
N TRP A 32 2.77 10.18 -5.74
CA TRP A 32 2.50 9.09 -4.80
C TRP A 32 1.44 9.42 -3.73
N GLU A 33 1.20 10.71 -3.45
CA GLU A 33 0.18 11.15 -2.51
C GLU A 33 -1.21 10.88 -3.07
N ALA A 34 -1.46 11.24 -4.33
CA ALA A 34 -2.72 10.93 -5.02
C ALA A 34 -3.00 9.42 -5.06
N ALA A 35 -1.97 8.60 -5.26
CA ALA A 35 -2.09 7.15 -5.21
C ALA A 35 -2.46 6.63 -3.81
N ARG A 36 -1.88 7.22 -2.75
CA ARG A 36 -2.21 6.89 -1.35
C ARG A 36 -3.64 7.29 -1.03
N ASP A 37 -4.06 8.49 -1.42
CA ASP A 37 -5.43 8.96 -1.23
C ASP A 37 -6.43 8.07 -1.94
N HIS A 38 -6.12 7.64 -3.16
CA HIS A 38 -6.94 6.67 -3.88
C HIS A 38 -7.03 5.32 -3.13
N ALA A 39 -5.90 4.81 -2.61
CA ALA A 39 -5.90 3.60 -1.80
C ALA A 39 -6.76 3.74 -0.54
N ARG A 40 -6.68 4.89 0.15
CA ARG A 40 -7.50 5.20 1.33
C ARG A 40 -8.99 5.26 0.99
N GLN A 41 -9.36 5.89 -0.12
CA GLN A 41 -10.75 5.94 -0.59
C GLN A 41 -11.28 4.53 -0.85
N LEU A 42 -10.49 3.67 -1.49
CA LEU A 42 -10.86 2.27 -1.69
C LEU A 42 -10.97 1.52 -0.37
N ALA A 43 -10.04 1.70 0.58
CA ALA A 43 -10.11 1.06 1.90
C ALA A 43 -11.41 1.44 2.65
N ALA A 44 -11.84 2.70 2.54
CA ALA A 44 -13.03 3.24 3.19
C ALA A 44 -14.35 3.02 2.44
N ALA A 45 -14.32 2.45 1.23
CA ALA A 45 -15.53 2.28 0.41
C ALA A 45 -16.48 1.20 0.96
N GLU A 46 -15.95 0.25 1.74
CA GLU A 46 -16.73 -0.76 2.45
C GLU A 46 -16.85 -0.40 3.92
N SER A 47 -17.86 -0.96 4.59
CA SER A 47 -18.08 -0.74 6.02
C SER A 47 -16.89 -1.23 6.84
N ASP A 48 -16.16 -0.30 7.45
CA ASP A 48 -15.06 -0.58 8.38
C ASP A 48 -15.24 0.23 9.66
N PRO A 49 -15.93 -0.32 10.67
CA PRO A 49 -16.28 0.42 11.88
C PRO A 49 -15.05 0.80 12.69
N SER A 50 -15.07 1.99 13.28
CA SER A 50 -14.01 2.44 14.18
C SER A 50 -13.80 1.45 15.34
N LEU A 51 -12.54 1.25 15.71
CA LEU A 51 -12.17 0.29 16.74
C LEU A 51 -12.60 0.74 18.14
N THR A 52 -13.42 -0.09 18.79
CA THR A 52 -13.79 0.08 20.20
C THR A 52 -12.62 -0.26 21.12
N GLY A 53 -12.66 0.25 22.36
CA GLY A 53 -11.67 -0.08 23.38
C GLY A 53 -11.56 -1.59 23.64
N SER A 54 -12.68 -2.31 23.65
CA SER A 54 -12.72 -3.76 23.82
C SER A 54 -12.05 -4.50 22.67
N ARG A 55 -12.23 -4.06 21.42
CA ARG A 55 -11.60 -4.70 20.26
C ARG A 55 -10.09 -4.47 20.23
N LYS A 56 -9.64 -3.27 20.61
CA LYS A 56 -8.20 -2.98 20.81
C LYS A 56 -7.59 -3.81 21.94
N ALA A 57 -8.32 -4.02 23.04
CA ALA A 57 -7.87 -4.87 24.13
C ALA A 57 -7.76 -6.34 23.70
N ALA A 58 -8.76 -6.89 23.00
CA ALA A 58 -8.73 -8.27 22.52
C ALA A 58 -7.53 -8.57 21.61
N VAL A 59 -7.20 -7.67 20.68
CA VAL A 59 -6.00 -7.80 19.84
C VAL A 59 -4.73 -7.78 20.69
N ARG A 60 -4.62 -6.84 21.64
CA ARG A 60 -3.46 -6.75 22.53
C ARG A 60 -3.27 -8.02 23.35
N ASP A 61 -4.34 -8.55 23.91
CA ASP A 61 -4.31 -9.77 24.73
C ASP A 61 -3.89 -10.99 23.88
N ALA A 62 -4.43 -11.11 22.66
CA ALA A 62 -4.04 -12.16 21.72
C ALA A 62 -2.56 -12.07 21.32
N MET A 63 -2.06 -10.87 21.01
CA MET A 63 -0.64 -10.64 20.68
C MET A 63 0.29 -10.91 21.87
N GLN A 64 -0.10 -10.53 23.09
CA GLN A 64 0.65 -10.84 24.30
C GLN A 64 0.72 -12.35 24.56
N LEU A 65 -0.41 -13.05 24.44
CA LEU A 65 -0.48 -14.50 24.60
C LEU A 65 0.36 -15.22 23.54
N ALA A 66 0.25 -14.80 22.28
CA ALA A 66 1.07 -15.28 21.18
C ALA A 66 2.57 -15.10 21.46
N GLY A 67 2.96 -13.91 21.95
CA GLY A 67 4.32 -13.61 22.37
C GLY A 67 4.83 -14.59 23.43
N LEU A 68 4.05 -14.81 24.48
CA LEU A 68 4.38 -15.74 25.58
C LEU A 68 4.58 -17.18 25.09
N TRP A 69 3.73 -17.65 24.17
CA TRP A 69 3.85 -19.00 23.62
C TRP A 69 5.09 -19.14 22.74
N LEU A 70 5.42 -18.12 21.94
CA LEU A 70 6.59 -18.15 21.07
C LEU A 70 7.92 -17.98 21.82
N ASP A 71 7.93 -17.35 22.99
CA ASP A 71 9.15 -17.17 23.79
C ASP A 71 9.81 -18.50 24.18
N ALA A 72 9.00 -19.52 24.48
CA ALA A 72 9.50 -20.85 24.82
C ALA A 72 9.90 -21.69 23.59
N GLN A 73 9.44 -21.31 22.40
CA GLN A 73 9.52 -22.15 21.20
C GLN A 73 10.44 -21.60 20.10
N THR A 74 10.91 -20.35 20.25
CA THR A 74 11.71 -19.68 19.23
C THR A 74 12.99 -19.09 19.82
N GLN A 75 14.09 -19.15 19.06
CA GLN A 75 15.35 -18.49 19.43
C GLN A 75 15.36 -17.00 19.06
N PHE A 76 14.41 -16.57 18.24
CA PHE A 76 14.28 -15.19 17.82
C PHE A 76 13.59 -14.36 18.91
N SER A 77 14.28 -13.34 19.40
CA SER A 77 13.74 -12.42 20.41
C SER A 77 12.52 -11.66 19.91
N ARG A 78 11.55 -11.42 20.79
CA ARG A 78 10.41 -10.54 20.52
C ARG A 78 10.90 -9.12 20.20
N PRO A 79 10.50 -8.53 19.07
CA PRO A 79 10.83 -7.15 18.74
C PRO A 79 10.14 -6.16 19.70
N ALA A 80 10.83 -5.07 20.05
CA ALA A 80 10.26 -4.00 20.86
C ALA A 80 9.47 -2.99 19.99
N VAL A 81 8.43 -3.46 19.31
CA VAL A 81 7.55 -2.65 18.47
C VAL A 81 6.14 -2.57 19.07
N PRO A 82 5.38 -1.48 18.85
CA PRO A 82 3.98 -1.42 19.20
C PRO A 82 3.16 -2.53 18.52
N GLU A 83 2.26 -3.13 19.29
CA GLU A 83 1.27 -4.11 18.83
C GLU A 83 -0.10 -3.45 18.84
N ASP A 84 -0.60 -3.13 17.65
CA ASP A 84 -1.78 -2.31 17.43
C ASP A 84 -2.93 -3.13 16.81
N ALA A 85 -4.14 -2.57 16.92
CA ALA A 85 -5.27 -2.97 16.09
C ALA A 85 -5.53 -1.82 15.12
N TRP A 86 -5.72 -2.15 13.83
CA TRP A 86 -5.97 -1.17 12.78
C TRP A 86 -7.32 -1.36 12.12
N VAL A 87 -7.91 -0.25 11.67
CA VAL A 87 -8.88 -0.24 10.57
C VAL A 87 -8.13 -0.31 9.22
N ARG A 88 -8.81 -0.68 8.14
CA ARG A 88 -8.26 -0.85 6.78
C ARG A 88 -7.54 0.41 6.28
N VAL A 89 -8.08 1.60 6.58
CA VAL A 89 -7.43 2.86 6.21
C VAL A 89 -6.12 3.10 6.97
N GLU A 90 -6.04 2.71 8.25
CA GLU A 90 -4.79 2.76 9.03
C GLU A 90 -3.77 1.77 8.47
N TRP A 91 -4.22 0.59 8.00
CA TRP A 91 -3.35 -0.36 7.32
C TRP A 91 -2.74 0.26 6.05
N VAL A 92 -3.53 0.96 5.22
CA VAL A 92 -2.99 1.70 4.06
C VAL A 92 -1.95 2.72 4.52
N ASP A 93 -2.29 3.55 5.51
CA ASP A 93 -1.41 4.62 5.99
C ASP A 93 -0.05 4.08 6.50
N HIS A 94 -0.06 2.93 7.17
CA HIS A 94 1.14 2.32 7.72
C HIS A 94 1.95 1.47 6.72
N CYS A 95 1.31 0.94 5.68
CA CYS A 95 1.95 0.01 4.75
C CYS A 95 2.37 0.66 3.40
N PHE A 96 1.72 1.76 3.00
CA PHE A 96 1.86 2.32 1.65
C PHE A 96 3.30 2.72 1.31
N ASP A 97 4.05 3.26 2.27
CA ASP A 97 5.42 3.70 2.02
C ASP A 97 6.36 2.55 1.65
N THR A 98 6.17 1.36 2.22
CA THR A 98 6.95 0.17 1.84
C THR A 98 6.61 -0.29 0.42
N PHE A 99 5.33 -0.29 0.05
CA PHE A 99 4.90 -0.56 -1.34
C PHE A 99 5.51 0.45 -2.31
N ARG A 100 5.49 1.74 -1.97
CA ARG A 100 6.11 2.81 -2.78
C ARG A 100 7.59 2.54 -3.00
N GLN A 101 8.34 2.24 -1.95
CA GLN A 101 9.79 1.98 -2.04
C GLN A 101 10.10 0.78 -2.95
N ILE A 102 9.28 -0.28 -2.90
CA ILE A 102 9.43 -1.46 -3.76
C ILE A 102 9.08 -1.13 -5.22
N ALA A 103 8.05 -0.32 -5.43
CA ALA A 103 7.48 -0.06 -6.75
C ALA A 103 8.18 1.09 -7.51
N GLU A 104 8.78 2.05 -6.79
CA GLU A 104 9.49 3.22 -7.33
C GLU A 104 10.57 2.89 -8.37
N PRO A 105 11.50 1.93 -8.16
CA PRO A 105 12.50 1.58 -9.17
C PRO A 105 11.87 0.95 -10.43
N VAL A 106 10.75 0.23 -10.28
CA VAL A 106 10.02 -0.34 -11.41
C VAL A 106 9.33 0.75 -12.21
N ALA A 107 8.68 1.71 -11.54
CA ALA A 107 8.04 2.86 -12.19
C ALA A 107 9.06 3.66 -13.02
N ALA A 108 10.21 3.98 -12.44
CA ALA A 108 11.29 4.69 -13.13
C ALA A 108 11.78 3.93 -14.36
N SER A 109 11.99 2.62 -14.23
CA SER A 109 12.46 1.76 -15.32
C SER A 109 11.45 1.68 -16.48
N VAL A 110 10.14 1.61 -16.17
CA VAL A 110 9.08 1.58 -17.18
C VAL A 110 8.96 2.91 -17.91
N SER A 111 9.00 4.03 -17.18
CA SER A 111 8.96 5.37 -17.78
C SER A 111 10.17 5.62 -18.68
N GLU A 112 11.36 5.24 -18.25
CA GLU A 112 12.57 5.34 -19.06
C GLU A 112 12.48 4.50 -20.35
N ALA A 113 12.09 3.23 -20.23
CA ALA A 113 11.94 2.34 -21.38
C ALA A 113 10.91 2.87 -22.40
N MET A 114 9.80 3.43 -21.92
CA MET A 114 8.79 4.05 -22.78
C MET A 114 9.33 5.31 -23.47
N GLY A 115 10.05 6.17 -22.75
CA GLY A 115 10.71 7.34 -23.32
C GLY A 115 11.73 6.99 -24.41
N GLN A 116 12.54 5.94 -24.17
CA GLN A 116 13.50 5.43 -25.15
C GLN A 116 12.80 4.87 -26.39
N ALA A 117 11.75 4.05 -26.21
CA ALA A 117 11.00 3.46 -27.31
C ALA A 117 10.34 4.53 -28.21
N MET A 118 9.77 5.57 -27.61
CA MET A 118 9.19 6.69 -28.37
C MET A 118 10.27 7.44 -29.15
N THR A 119 11.42 7.72 -28.52
CA THR A 119 12.55 8.41 -29.19
C THR A 119 13.06 7.65 -30.40
N GLN A 120 13.05 6.32 -30.36
CA GLN A 120 13.45 5.47 -31.48
C GLN A 120 12.44 5.47 -32.65
N GLN A 121 11.18 5.77 -32.39
CA GLN A 121 10.12 5.78 -33.41
C GLN A 121 9.82 7.18 -33.99
N ILE A 122 10.38 8.24 -33.40
CA ILE A 122 10.15 9.62 -33.83
C ILE A 122 11.16 10.04 -34.92
N PRO A 123 10.69 10.59 -36.07
CA PRO A 123 11.55 11.19 -37.10
C PRO A 123 12.46 12.29 -36.53
N GLN A 124 13.71 12.35 -36.99
CA GLN A 124 14.70 13.29 -36.45
C GLN A 124 14.25 14.76 -36.53
N GLU A 125 13.40 15.14 -37.50
CA GLU A 125 12.91 16.52 -37.62
C GLU A 125 11.96 16.94 -36.47
N LEU A 126 11.37 15.98 -35.75
CA LEU A 126 10.39 16.23 -34.68
C LEU A 126 10.97 16.08 -33.26
N GLN A 127 12.21 15.60 -33.13
CA GLN A 127 12.85 15.37 -31.81
C GLN A 127 12.97 16.65 -30.98
N ALA A 128 13.26 17.80 -31.61
CA ALA A 128 13.39 19.09 -30.92
C ALA A 128 12.05 19.63 -30.37
N ILE A 129 10.93 19.28 -31.00
CA ILE A 129 9.57 19.68 -30.56
C ILE A 129 9.10 18.77 -29.41
N LEU A 130 9.49 17.49 -29.44
CA LEU A 130 9.05 16.48 -28.47
C LEU A 130 9.94 16.37 -27.22
N GLY A 131 11.10 17.05 -27.16
CA GLY A 131 11.96 17.07 -25.98
C GLY A 131 11.25 17.53 -24.69
N GLN A 132 10.30 18.46 -24.79
CA GLN A 132 9.44 18.89 -23.68
C GLN A 132 8.22 17.96 -23.46
N GLY A 133 7.80 17.21 -24.49
CA GLY A 133 6.71 16.24 -24.40
C GLY A 133 7.14 14.91 -23.77
N ALA A 134 8.40 14.51 -23.92
CA ALA A 134 8.93 13.25 -23.41
C ALA A 134 8.95 13.19 -21.87
N SER A 135 9.33 14.29 -21.20
CA SER A 135 9.28 14.40 -19.73
C SER A 135 7.83 14.40 -19.22
N MET A 136 6.92 15.07 -19.92
CA MET A 136 5.50 15.06 -19.61
C MET A 136 4.89 13.65 -19.75
N LEU A 137 5.21 12.93 -20.83
CA LEU A 137 4.76 11.55 -21.06
C LEU A 137 5.32 10.59 -20.00
N SER A 138 6.59 10.75 -19.63
CA SER A 138 7.21 9.99 -18.54
C SER A 138 6.47 10.23 -17.22
N GLY A 139 6.16 11.49 -16.88
CA GLY A 139 5.37 11.83 -15.70
C GLY A 139 3.96 11.24 -15.71
N ILE A 140 3.27 11.26 -16.87
CA ILE A 140 1.94 10.63 -17.04
C ILE A 140 2.02 9.11 -16.84
N SER A 141 3.02 8.45 -17.43
CA SER A 141 3.21 6.99 -17.28
C SER A 141 3.47 6.59 -15.82
N GLY A 142 4.31 7.36 -15.12
CA GLY A 142 4.60 7.12 -13.71
C GLY A 142 3.39 7.39 -12.81
N MET A 143 2.59 8.42 -13.11
CA MET A 143 1.32 8.66 -12.43
C MET A 143 0.33 7.50 -12.62
N MET A 144 0.19 6.97 -13.84
CA MET A 144 -0.68 5.81 -14.10
C MET A 144 -0.22 4.58 -13.30
N PHE A 145 1.08 4.32 -13.25
CA PHE A 145 1.65 3.23 -12.46
C PHE A 145 1.39 3.42 -10.96
N ALA A 146 1.58 4.63 -10.43
CA ALA A 146 1.28 4.93 -9.03
C ALA A 146 -0.21 4.73 -8.72
N MET A 147 -1.11 5.16 -9.61
CA MET A 147 -2.55 4.93 -9.42
C MET A 147 -2.91 3.45 -9.42
N GLN A 148 -2.28 2.63 -10.28
CA GLN A 148 -2.43 1.17 -10.26
C GLN A 148 -1.92 0.56 -8.94
N LEU A 149 -0.80 1.04 -8.42
CA LEU A 149 -0.31 0.64 -7.11
C LEU A 149 -1.33 1.02 -6.01
N GLY A 150 -1.82 2.26 -6.02
CA GLY A 150 -2.83 2.72 -5.07
C GLY A 150 -4.10 1.87 -5.12
N GLN A 151 -4.55 1.50 -6.31
CA GLN A 151 -5.68 0.59 -6.48
C GLN A 151 -5.41 -0.79 -5.86
N ALA A 152 -4.25 -1.40 -6.16
CA ALA A 152 -3.87 -2.70 -5.63
C ALA A 152 -3.72 -2.68 -4.10
N VAL A 153 -3.07 -1.66 -3.54
CA VAL A 153 -2.92 -1.50 -2.08
C VAL A 153 -4.27 -1.28 -1.41
N GLY A 154 -5.16 -0.49 -2.03
CA GLY A 154 -6.52 -0.28 -1.54
C GLY A 154 -7.34 -1.58 -1.52
N GLN A 155 -7.21 -2.42 -2.55
CA GLN A 155 -7.84 -3.75 -2.57
C GLN A 155 -7.25 -4.68 -1.50
N LEU A 156 -5.93 -4.79 -1.42
CA LEU A 156 -5.24 -5.60 -0.41
C LEU A 156 -5.63 -5.22 1.02
N SER A 157 -5.84 -3.94 1.30
CA SER A 157 -6.24 -3.48 2.64
C SER A 157 -7.56 -4.09 3.14
N ARG A 158 -8.42 -4.57 2.23
CA ARG A 158 -9.71 -5.20 2.57
C ARG A 158 -9.59 -6.68 2.90
N GLU A 159 -8.48 -7.31 2.51
CA GLU A 159 -8.23 -8.74 2.69
C GLU A 159 -7.15 -8.99 3.74
N ALA A 160 -6.15 -8.12 3.83
CA ALA A 160 -5.01 -8.28 4.72
C ALA A 160 -5.45 -8.33 6.19
N VAL A 161 -5.12 -9.40 6.88
CA VAL A 161 -5.51 -9.57 8.30
C VAL A 161 -4.45 -9.03 9.28
N SER A 162 -3.24 -8.72 8.78
CA SER A 162 -2.11 -8.25 9.59
C SER A 162 -1.09 -7.43 8.79
N SER A 163 -0.12 -6.82 9.47
CA SER A 163 0.97 -6.04 8.85
C SER A 163 1.97 -6.86 8.03
N THR A 164 2.07 -8.17 8.25
CA THR A 164 2.99 -9.05 7.49
C THR A 164 2.26 -10.09 6.64
N ASP A 165 0.95 -9.95 6.45
CA ASP A 165 0.11 -10.99 5.87
C ASP A 165 0.56 -11.39 4.45
N ILE A 166 1.09 -10.43 3.68
CA ILE A 166 1.57 -10.65 2.32
C ILE A 166 3.03 -11.15 2.23
N GLY A 167 3.61 -11.57 3.36
CA GLY A 167 4.95 -12.18 3.40
C GLY A 167 6.13 -11.19 3.37
N ILE A 168 5.89 -9.89 3.53
CA ILE A 168 6.91 -8.85 3.68
C ILE A 168 6.57 -7.93 4.85
N PRO A 169 7.57 -7.32 5.53
CA PRO A 169 7.34 -6.43 6.67
C PRO A 169 6.90 -5.04 6.21
N LEU A 170 5.61 -4.89 5.90
CA LEU A 170 5.06 -3.64 5.34
C LEU A 170 5.11 -2.46 6.30
N ALA A 171 4.99 -2.71 7.60
CA ALA A 171 5.07 -1.70 8.65
C ALA A 171 6.31 -1.95 9.54
N PRO A 172 7.50 -1.49 9.15
CA PRO A 172 8.76 -1.95 9.73
C PRO A 172 8.97 -1.63 11.23
N GLU A 173 8.18 -0.75 11.82
CA GLU A 173 8.28 -0.35 13.23
C GLU A 173 7.03 -0.66 14.04
N ARG A 174 6.09 -1.42 13.45
CA ARG A 174 4.81 -1.76 14.08
C ARG A 174 4.41 -3.17 13.74
N CYS A 175 3.59 -3.71 14.61
CA CYS A 175 2.91 -4.96 14.43
C CYS A 175 1.42 -4.68 14.60
N ALA A 176 0.59 -5.17 13.69
CA ALA A 176 -0.84 -4.96 13.84
C ALA A 176 -1.68 -6.06 13.21
N LEU A 177 -2.89 -6.19 13.75
CA LEU A 177 -3.98 -6.98 13.19
C LEU A 177 -5.09 -6.04 12.69
N VAL A 178 -5.86 -6.51 11.71
CA VAL A 178 -7.03 -5.80 11.15
C VAL A 178 -8.31 -6.54 11.54
N PRO A 179 -8.95 -6.23 12.68
CA PRO A 179 -10.01 -7.06 13.24
C PRO A 179 -11.23 -7.22 12.33
N THR A 180 -11.59 -6.19 11.56
CA THR A 180 -12.67 -6.26 10.56
C THR A 180 -12.40 -7.39 9.55
N ASN A 181 -11.16 -7.50 9.07
CA ASN A 181 -10.78 -8.52 8.09
C ASN A 181 -10.63 -9.90 8.75
N ILE A 182 -10.23 -9.97 10.02
CA ILE A 182 -10.19 -11.24 10.78
C ILE A 182 -11.60 -11.83 10.93
N ALA A 183 -12.60 -11.01 11.25
CA ALA A 183 -13.98 -11.46 11.34
C ALA A 183 -14.46 -12.01 9.99
N ALA A 184 -14.21 -11.30 8.90
CA ALA A 184 -14.55 -11.75 7.54
C ALA A 184 -13.80 -13.02 7.13
N PHE A 185 -12.51 -13.13 7.49
CA PHE A 185 -11.70 -14.34 7.25
C PHE A 185 -12.25 -15.58 7.97
N GLY A 186 -12.87 -15.38 9.13
CA GLY A 186 -13.49 -16.46 9.90
C GLY A 186 -14.86 -16.90 9.41
N GLU A 187 -15.48 -16.17 8.47
CA GLU A 187 -16.80 -16.54 7.95
C GLU A 187 -16.75 -17.92 7.28
N GLY A 188 -17.59 -18.84 7.73
CA GLY A 188 -17.64 -20.22 7.24
C GLY A 188 -16.61 -21.17 7.88
N LEU A 189 -15.68 -20.65 8.70
CA LEU A 189 -14.89 -21.46 9.62
C LEU A 189 -15.75 -21.65 10.87
N ASP A 190 -16.14 -22.88 11.19
CA ASP A 190 -16.94 -23.21 12.39
C ASP A 190 -16.07 -23.12 13.67
N LEU A 191 -15.45 -21.96 13.88
CA LEU A 191 -14.47 -21.66 14.92
C LEU A 191 -14.75 -20.29 15.54
N PRO A 192 -14.51 -20.09 16.84
CA PRO A 192 -14.67 -18.79 17.49
C PRO A 192 -13.69 -17.73 16.93
N GLU A 193 -14.15 -16.49 16.71
CA GLU A 193 -13.32 -15.36 16.23
C GLU A 193 -12.05 -15.16 17.07
N GLN A 194 -12.15 -15.41 18.38
CA GLN A 194 -11.02 -15.27 19.33
C GLN A 194 -9.91 -16.30 19.07
N GLU A 195 -10.26 -17.53 18.68
CA GLU A 195 -9.28 -18.56 18.33
C GLU A 195 -8.60 -18.24 17.00
N ILE A 196 -9.38 -17.77 16.02
CA ILE A 196 -8.86 -17.31 14.73
C ILE A 196 -7.91 -16.12 14.93
N MET A 197 -8.31 -15.14 15.74
CA MET A 197 -7.48 -13.99 16.08
C MET A 197 -6.18 -14.41 16.76
N LEU A 198 -6.23 -15.34 17.71
CA LEU A 198 -5.04 -15.86 18.39
C LEU A 198 -4.10 -16.59 17.42
N PHE A 199 -4.63 -17.40 16.51
CA PHE A 199 -3.85 -18.03 15.45
C PHE A 199 -3.15 -17.00 14.56
N LEU A 200 -3.87 -15.97 14.12
CA LEU A 200 -3.31 -14.91 13.28
C LEU A 200 -2.30 -14.05 14.05
N ALA A 201 -2.52 -13.80 15.34
CA ALA A 201 -1.57 -13.14 16.24
C ALA A 201 -0.27 -13.94 16.37
N LEU A 202 -0.35 -15.27 16.49
CA LEU A 202 0.82 -16.15 16.50
C LEU A 202 1.62 -16.06 15.20
N ARG A 203 0.93 -16.10 14.05
CA ARG A 203 1.57 -15.98 12.73
C ARG A 203 2.27 -14.62 12.59
N GLU A 204 1.58 -13.53 12.92
CA GLU A 204 2.14 -12.17 12.87
C GLU A 204 3.34 -12.04 13.82
N ALA A 205 3.21 -12.46 15.08
CA ALA A 205 4.31 -12.39 16.05
C ALA A 205 5.53 -13.22 15.62
N ALA A 206 5.31 -14.38 15.00
CA ALA A 206 6.40 -15.21 14.46
C ALA A 206 7.10 -14.52 13.28
N HIS A 207 6.35 -13.93 12.34
CA HIS A 207 6.91 -13.16 11.24
C HIS A 207 7.69 -11.94 11.72
N GLN A 208 7.18 -11.20 12.70
CA GLN A 208 7.87 -10.04 13.27
C GLN A 208 9.22 -10.42 13.87
N ARG A 209 9.29 -11.52 14.62
CA ARG A 209 10.55 -12.08 15.13
C ARG A 209 11.52 -12.43 14.01
N LEU A 210 11.04 -13.10 12.95
CA LEU A 210 11.85 -13.51 11.80
C LEU A 210 12.42 -12.30 11.04
N PHE A 211 11.58 -11.32 10.68
CA PHE A 211 12.02 -10.13 9.96
C PHE A 211 12.94 -9.26 10.80
N HIS A 212 12.69 -9.15 12.11
CA HIS A 212 13.58 -8.43 13.00
C HIS A 212 14.96 -9.10 13.10
N ALA A 213 15.01 -10.42 13.22
CA ALA A 213 16.28 -11.17 13.27
C ALA A 213 17.09 -11.07 11.96
N THR A 214 16.41 -11.06 10.81
CA THR A 214 17.08 -11.05 9.50
C THR A 214 17.53 -9.68 9.02
N ARG A 215 17.03 -8.57 9.60
CA ARG A 215 17.57 -7.21 9.35
C ARG A 215 19.08 -7.10 9.58
N GLY A 216 19.63 -7.87 10.53
CA GLY A 216 21.07 -7.92 10.78
C GLY A 216 21.88 -8.61 9.68
N CYS A 217 21.30 -9.61 9.00
CA CYS A 217 21.99 -10.38 7.95
C CYS A 217 22.14 -9.59 6.65
N VAL A 218 21.12 -8.82 6.24
CA VAL A 218 21.17 -8.06 4.98
C VAL A 218 22.18 -6.91 5.04
N ARG A 219 22.42 -6.33 6.24
CA ARG A 219 23.34 -5.21 6.42
C ARG A 219 24.82 -5.62 6.45
N THR A 220 25.14 -6.89 6.67
CA THR A 220 26.53 -7.38 6.79
C THR A 220 27.09 -8.02 5.53
N SER A 221 26.27 -8.22 4.48
CA SER A 221 26.69 -8.84 3.22
C SER A 221 26.92 -7.86 2.05
N TRP A 222 26.76 -6.55 2.28
CA TRP A 222 26.91 -5.50 1.25
C TRP A 222 27.82 -4.35 1.72
N SER A 223 28.84 -4.67 2.52
CA SER A 223 29.98 -3.81 2.85
C SER A 223 31.27 -4.54 2.55
#